data_AF-A0A958AMF9-F1
#
_entry.id   AF-A0A958AMF9-F1
#
_cell.length_a   1.000
_cell.length_b   1.000
_cell.length_c   1.000
_cell.angle_alpha   90.00
_cell.angle_beta   90.00
_cell.angle_gamma   90.00
#
_symmetry.space_group_name_H-M   'P 1'
#
loop_
_entity.id
_entity.type
_entity.pdbx_description
1 polymer ?
#
loop_
_entity_poly.entity_id
_entity_poly.type
_entity_poly.pdbx_seq_one_letter_code
_entity_poly.pdbx_strand_id
1 'polypeptide(L)'
;ALPAEDFGGNLSLERADLLDLDLMVWLSFGNDIAERGGPVYQALPVYTEGHEVFVDELGNGADSALSFVTVLSLPYLLDEFVPLTAAAVAGTK
;
A
#
# COMPACT_ATOMS: atom_id res chain seq x y z
N ALA A 1 0.17 -14.07 -20.07
CA ALA A 1 -0.33 -13.51 -18.80
C ALA A 1 -0.13 -14.59 -17.75
N LEU A 2 0.52 -14.27 -16.64
CA LEU A 2 0.57 -15.19 -15.50
C LEU A 2 -0.86 -15.31 -14.94
N PRO A 3 -1.29 -16.50 -14.49
CA PRO A 3 -2.52 -16.66 -13.72
C PRO A 3 -2.56 -15.61 -12.59
N ALA A 4 -3.71 -14.98 -12.36
CA ALA A 4 -3.85 -13.95 -11.32
C ALA A 4 -3.45 -14.47 -9.92
N GLU A 5 -3.62 -15.76 -9.70
CA GLU A 5 -3.22 -16.53 -8.52
C GLU A 5 -1.70 -16.71 -8.34
N ASP A 6 -0.88 -16.49 -9.39
CA ASP A 6 0.58 -16.47 -9.28
C ASP A 6 1.13 -15.08 -8.92
N PHE A 7 0.33 -14.02 -9.06
CA PHE A 7 0.73 -12.64 -8.78
C PHE A 7 0.19 -12.12 -7.44
N GLY A 8 -0.99 -12.58 -7.02
CA GLY A 8 -1.64 -12.17 -5.77
C GLY A 8 -2.38 -13.32 -5.08
N GLY A 9 -2.65 -13.14 -3.78
CA GLY A 9 -3.36 -14.12 -2.95
C GLY A 9 -4.60 -13.52 -2.29
N ASN A 10 -5.51 -14.40 -1.87
CA ASN A 10 -6.62 -14.01 -1.01
C ASN A 10 -6.25 -14.25 0.46
N LEU A 11 -6.55 -13.30 1.33
CA LEU A 11 -6.32 -13.42 2.75
C LEU A 11 -7.64 -13.68 3.50
N SER A 12 -7.66 -14.71 4.34
CA SER A 12 -8.78 -14.94 5.27
C SER A 12 -8.72 -13.96 6.43
N LEU A 13 -9.88 -13.50 6.93
CA LEU A 13 -9.96 -12.67 8.14
C LEU A 13 -9.38 -13.38 9.38
N GLU A 14 -9.40 -14.71 9.41
CA GLU A 14 -8.78 -15.52 10.48
C GLU A 14 -7.25 -15.44 10.44
N ARG A 15 -6.69 -14.93 9.34
CA ARG A 15 -5.25 -14.74 9.12
C ARG A 15 -4.87 -13.26 9.10
N ALA A 16 -5.65 -12.42 9.78
CA ALA A 16 -5.36 -10.99 9.92
C ALA A 16 -4.02 -10.71 10.65
N ASP A 17 -3.47 -11.70 11.36
CA ASP A 17 -2.10 -11.66 11.88
C ASP A 17 -1.05 -11.41 10.80
N LEU A 18 -1.32 -11.82 9.54
CA LEU A 18 -0.43 -11.55 8.41
C LEU A 18 -0.40 -10.07 7.98
N LEU A 19 -1.30 -9.24 8.51
CA LEU A 19 -1.36 -7.80 8.27
C LEU A 19 -0.72 -6.98 9.41
N ASP A 20 -0.09 -7.64 10.39
CA ASP A 20 0.78 -7.00 11.37
C ASP A 20 2.13 -6.65 10.69
N LEU A 21 2.12 -5.55 9.96
CA LEU A 21 3.21 -5.10 9.09
C LEU A 21 3.72 -3.73 9.54
N ASP A 22 4.99 -3.45 9.26
CA ASP A 22 5.56 -2.12 9.49
C ASP A 22 5.00 -1.06 8.52
N LEU A 23 4.51 -1.48 7.36
CA LEU A 23 3.96 -0.62 6.32
C LEU A 23 3.01 -1.41 5.40
N MET A 24 1.87 -0.81 5.04
CA MET A 24 0.98 -1.33 4.00
C MET A 24 0.79 -0.34 2.85
N VAL A 25 0.91 -0.85 1.62
CA VAL A 25 0.78 -0.07 0.39
C VAL A 25 -0.48 -0.51 -0.36
N TRP A 26 -1.40 0.42 -0.58
CA TRP A 26 -2.66 0.18 -1.27
C TRP A 26 -2.57 0.62 -2.73
N LEU A 27 -2.61 -0.33 -3.66
CA LEU A 27 -2.42 -0.08 -5.10
C LEU A 27 -3.63 0.54 -5.81
N SER A 28 -4.85 0.33 -5.33
CA SER A 28 -6.07 0.76 -6.03
C SER A 28 -7.27 0.87 -5.09
N PHE A 29 -7.12 1.66 -4.03
CA PHE A 29 -8.22 1.94 -3.14
C PHE A 29 -8.06 3.37 -2.63
N GLY A 30 -9.14 4.15 -2.73
CA GLY A 30 -9.17 5.48 -2.13
C GLY A 30 -9.51 5.41 -0.64
N ASN A 31 -9.99 6.51 -0.09
CA ASN A 31 -10.20 6.71 1.35
C ASN A 31 -11.26 5.78 2.01
N ASP A 32 -11.91 4.89 1.26
CA ASP A 32 -12.96 3.99 1.72
C ASP A 32 -12.46 2.60 2.17
N ILE A 33 -11.14 2.40 2.24
CA ILE A 33 -10.52 1.15 2.72
C ILE A 33 -10.97 0.78 4.12
N ALA A 34 -11.05 1.75 5.03
CA ALA A 34 -11.43 1.48 6.42
C ALA A 34 -12.79 0.77 6.47
N GLU A 35 -13.76 1.23 5.69
CA GLU A 35 -15.10 0.65 5.63
C GLU A 35 -15.07 -0.76 4.99
N ARG A 36 -14.25 -0.96 3.94
CA ARG A 36 -14.14 -2.25 3.25
C ARG A 36 -13.36 -3.31 4.02
N GLY A 37 -12.31 -2.92 4.76
CA GLY A 37 -11.49 -3.82 5.58
C GLY A 37 -12.18 -4.25 6.87
N GLY A 38 -13.18 -3.50 7.32
CA GLY A 38 -13.99 -3.84 8.49
C GLY A 38 -13.23 -3.69 9.83
N PRO A 39 -13.85 -4.10 10.94
CA PRO A 39 -13.35 -3.82 12.29
C PRO A 39 -12.05 -4.57 12.64
N VAL A 40 -11.81 -5.74 12.03
CA VAL A 40 -10.56 -6.49 12.24
C VAL A 40 -9.39 -5.69 11.68
N TYR A 41 -9.53 -5.17 10.46
CA TYR A 41 -8.51 -4.34 9.84
C TYR A 41 -8.25 -3.04 10.63
N GLN A 42 -9.32 -2.35 11.03
CA GLN A 42 -9.25 -1.09 11.77
C GLN A 42 -8.62 -1.23 13.17
N ALA A 43 -8.47 -2.46 13.69
CA ALA A 43 -7.84 -2.72 14.97
C ALA A 43 -6.32 -2.99 14.85
N LEU A 44 -5.78 -3.08 13.64
CA LEU A 44 -4.38 -3.41 13.40
C LEU A 44 -3.46 -2.17 13.49
N PRO A 45 -2.18 -2.35 13.89
CA PRO A 45 -1.19 -1.26 13.97
C PRO A 45 -1.08 -0.44 12.69
N VAL A 46 -1.09 -1.10 11.53
CA VAL A 46 -1.03 -0.44 10.22
C VAL A 46 -2.08 0.67 10.06
N TYR A 47 -3.29 0.44 10.57
CA TYR A 47 -4.38 1.43 10.52
C TYR A 47 -4.30 2.39 11.72
N THR A 48 -4.09 1.89 12.93
CA THR A 48 -4.13 2.72 14.15
C THR A 48 -2.95 3.67 14.30
N GLU A 49 -1.81 3.32 13.71
CA GLU A 49 -0.55 4.07 13.77
C GLU A 49 -0.28 4.83 12.45
N GLY A 50 -1.13 4.65 11.44
CA GLY A 50 -1.06 5.39 10.18
C GLY A 50 0.05 4.91 9.23
N HIS A 51 0.47 3.65 9.33
CA HIS A 51 1.50 3.04 8.47
C HIS A 51 0.92 2.61 7.10
N GLU A 52 -0.04 3.37 6.59
CA GLU A 52 -0.67 3.15 5.29
C GLU A 52 -0.20 4.19 4.27
N VAL A 53 0.16 3.69 3.09
CA VAL A 53 0.45 4.48 1.90
C VAL A 53 -0.55 4.14 0.82
N PHE A 54 -1.23 5.14 0.31
CA PHE A 54 -2.19 4.97 -0.78
C PHE A 54 -1.54 5.45 -2.08
N VAL A 55 -1.51 4.58 -3.08
CA VAL A 55 -0.77 4.84 -4.33
C VAL A 55 -1.42 5.94 -5.16
N ASP A 56 -2.70 6.23 -4.96
CA ASP A 56 -3.40 7.36 -5.57
C ASP A 56 -2.97 8.72 -4.99
N GLU A 57 -2.34 8.75 -3.81
CA GLU A 57 -1.68 9.93 -3.25
C GLU A 57 -0.35 10.25 -3.98
N LEU A 58 0.19 9.29 -4.75
CA LEU A 58 1.34 9.53 -5.61
C LEU A 58 0.92 10.43 -6.78
N GLY A 59 1.35 11.68 -6.73
CA GLY A 59 1.07 12.66 -7.77
C GLY A 59 1.78 12.37 -9.10
N ASN A 60 1.38 13.13 -10.13
CA ASN A 60 2.14 13.30 -11.38
C ASN A 60 2.52 11.99 -12.11
N GLY A 61 1.71 10.93 -12.01
CA GLY A 61 1.93 9.67 -12.72
C GLY A 61 2.89 8.69 -12.04
N ALA A 62 3.26 8.92 -10.78
CA ALA A 62 4.09 7.99 -10.02
C ALA A 62 3.35 6.67 -9.68
N ASP A 63 2.03 6.70 -9.56
CA ASP A 63 1.13 5.53 -9.55
C ASP A 63 1.29 4.65 -10.81
N SER A 64 1.38 5.28 -11.97
CA SER A 64 1.64 4.63 -13.25
C SER A 64 3.08 4.12 -13.31
N ALA A 65 4.05 4.89 -12.80
CA ALA A 65 5.44 4.45 -12.70
C ALA A 65 5.60 3.18 -11.85
N LEU A 66 4.84 3.07 -10.75
CA LEU A 66 4.76 1.88 -9.89
C LEU A 66 4.13 0.68 -10.61
N SER A 67 3.15 0.92 -11.47
CA SER A 67 2.48 -0.16 -12.23
C SER A 67 3.33 -0.71 -13.38
N PHE A 68 4.09 0.15 -14.07
CA PHE A 68 4.85 -0.23 -15.25
C PHE A 68 6.30 -0.66 -14.98
N VAL A 69 6.93 -0.13 -13.92
CA VAL A 69 8.27 -0.53 -13.43
C VAL A 69 9.31 -0.64 -14.55
N THR A 70 9.39 0.37 -15.41
CA THR A 70 10.36 0.42 -16.50
C THR A 70 11.69 1.00 -16.03
N VAL A 71 12.77 0.74 -16.77
CA VAL A 71 14.09 1.34 -16.51
C VAL A 71 14.02 2.87 -16.44
N LEU A 72 13.17 3.50 -17.24
CA LEU A 72 13.03 4.95 -17.28
C LEU A 72 12.17 5.49 -16.11
N SER A 73 11.20 4.71 -15.63
CA SER A 73 10.27 5.15 -14.58
C SER A 73 10.79 4.88 -13.17
N LEU A 74 11.68 3.91 -12.98
CA LEU A 74 12.20 3.53 -11.66
C LEU A 74 12.87 4.69 -10.90
N PRO A 75 13.76 5.51 -11.50
CA PRO A 75 14.39 6.61 -10.76
C PRO A 75 13.33 7.62 -10.25
N TYR A 76 12.40 8.01 -11.12
CA TYR A 76 11.32 8.92 -10.78
C TYR A 76 10.39 8.33 -9.70
N LEU A 77 10.03 7.04 -9.81
CA LEU A 77 9.23 6.35 -8.80
C LEU A 77 9.93 6.37 -7.43
N LEU A 78 11.24 6.13 -7.37
CA LEU A 78 11.97 6.13 -6.11
C LEU A 78 12.02 7.53 -5.48
N ASP A 79 12.16 8.58 -6.29
CA ASP A 79 12.16 9.96 -5.82
C ASP A 79 10.83 10.34 -5.14
N GLU A 80 9.70 9.85 -5.66
CA GLU A 80 8.36 10.14 -5.11
C GLU A 80 7.94 9.16 -3.99
N PHE A 81 8.25 7.86 -4.14
CA PHE A 81 7.72 6.80 -3.28
C PHE A 81 8.51 6.62 -1.98
N VAL A 82 9.84 6.82 -2.02
CA VAL A 82 10.68 6.63 -0.82
C VAL A 82 10.35 7.65 0.28
N PRO A 83 10.18 8.96 0.01
CA PRO A 83 9.79 9.91 1.05
C PRO A 83 8.43 9.59 1.70
N LEU A 84 7.45 9.17 0.88
CA LEU A 84 6.10 8.84 1.35
C LEU A 84 6.11 7.63 2.29
N THR A 85 6.78 6.56 1.90
CA THR A 85 6.91 5.35 2.72
C THR A 85 7.73 5.58 3.99
N ALA A 86 8.79 6.41 3.92
CA ALA A 86 9.56 6.80 5.09
C ALA A 86 8.74 7.61 6.11
N ALA A 87 7.89 8.54 5.64
CA ALA A 87 7.00 9.33 6.49
C ALA A 87 5.94 8.46 7.18
N ALA A 88 5.38 7.48 6.46
CA ALA A 88 4.41 6.54 7.03
C ALA A 88 5.03 5.67 8.13
N VAL A 89 6.21 5.10 7.91
CA VAL A 89 6.92 4.27 8.92
C VAL A 89 7.37 5.09 10.14
N ALA A 90 7.69 6.38 9.96
CA ALA A 90 8.05 7.26 11.07
C ALA A 90 6.85 7.66 11.96
N GLY A 91 5.62 7.32 11.57
CA GLY A 91 4.40 7.74 12.27
C GLY A 91 4.14 9.25 12.19
N THR A 92 4.67 9.93 11.18
CA THR A 92 4.63 11.40 11.04
C THR A 92 3.56 11.89 10.06
N LYS A 93 2.44 11.16 9.92
CA LYS A 93 1.36 11.49 8.98
C LYS A 93 0.66 12.81 9.32
#